data_AF-A0A344PH70-F1
#
_entry.id   AF-A0A344PH70-F1
#
_cell.length_a   1.000
_cell.length_b   1.000
_cell.length_c   1.000
_cell.angle_alpha   90.00
_cell.angle_beta   90.00
_cell.angle_gamma   90.00
#
_symmetry.space_group_name_H-M   'P 1'
#
loop_
_entity.id
_entity.type
_entity.pdbx_description
1 polymer ?
#
loop_
_entity_poly.entity_id
_entity_poly.type
_entity_poly.pdbx_seq_one_letter_code
_entity_poly.pdbx_strand_id
1 'polypeptide(L)' 'MEVGSYIAPDEIHWVSNPGRYGLGTVPDGTQYAVVAGELVRIDLDNGVLRAILRPVTRLLD' A
#
# COMPACT_ATOMS: atom_id res chain seq x y z
N MET A 1 12.05 -3.83 -3.34
CA MET A 1 10.69 -4.25 -2.95
C MET A 1 10.13 -5.09 -4.07
N GLU A 2 9.60 -6.27 -3.75
CA GLU A 2 9.01 -7.19 -4.73
C GLU A 2 7.74 -7.83 -4.16
N VAL A 3 6.85 -8.31 -5.04
CA VAL A 3 5.60 -8.96 -4.63
C VAL A 3 5.93 -10.27 -3.91
N GLY A 4 5.26 -10.51 -2.77
CA GLY A 4 5.51 -11.67 -1.91
C GLY A 4 6.46 -11.38 -0.74
N SER A 5 7.18 -10.26 -0.74
CA SER A 5 7.97 -9.84 0.41
C SER A 5 7.09 -9.37 1.58
N TYR A 6 7.57 -9.62 2.80
CA TYR A 6 7.07 -8.95 4.00
C TYR A 6 7.57 -7.50 4.03
N ILE A 7 6.69 -6.56 4.40
CA ILE A 7 7.05 -5.16 4.65
C ILE A 7 6.99 -4.88 6.14
N ALA A 8 8.04 -4.29 6.71
CA ALA A 8 8.05 -3.99 8.13
C ALA A 8 7.05 -2.86 8.46
N PRO A 9 6.31 -2.93 9.58
CA PRO A 9 5.24 -1.96 9.88
C PRO A 9 5.68 -0.49 9.90
N ASP A 10 6.93 -0.22 10.25
CA ASP A 10 7.54 1.12 10.28
C ASP A 10 7.91 1.67 8.90
N GLU A 11 7.95 0.82 7.88
CA GLU A 11 8.14 1.21 6.47
C GLU A 11 6.82 1.56 5.77
N ILE A 12 5.68 1.29 6.43
CA ILE A 12 4.35 1.39 5.84
C ILE A 12 3.68 2.71 6.21
N HIS A 13 3.42 3.54 5.20
CA HIS A 13 2.42 4.59 5.30
C HIS A 13 1.07 4.06 4.82
N TRP A 14 0.16 3.73 5.74
CA TRP A 14 -1.18 3.27 5.37
C TRP A 14 -1.99 4.39 4.71
N VAL A 15 -2.60 4.09 3.57
CA VAL A 15 -3.48 5.04 2.89
C VAL A 15 -4.83 5.08 3.59
N SER A 16 -5.09 6.17 4.28
CA SER A 16 -6.33 6.49 5.00
C SER A 16 -7.43 7.04 4.10
N ASN A 17 -7.07 7.67 2.97
CA ASN A 17 -8.03 8.23 2.02
C ASN A 17 -7.74 7.79 0.57
N PRO A 18 -8.08 6.55 0.18
CA PRO A 18 -7.78 5.98 -1.14
C PRO A 18 -8.28 6.83 -2.32
N GLY A 19 -9.41 7.53 -2.14
CA GLY A 19 -10.00 8.39 -3.18
C GLY A 19 -9.07 9.54 -3.61
N ARG A 20 -8.22 10.05 -2.72
CA ARG A 20 -7.21 11.08 -3.08
C ARG A 20 -6.12 10.54 -4.00
N TYR A 21 -5.88 9.24 -3.95
CA TYR A 21 -5.01 8.52 -4.87
C TYR A 21 -5.78 7.98 -6.09
N GLY A 22 -7.04 8.34 -6.30
CA GLY A 22 -7.85 7.79 -7.39
C GLY A 22 -8.09 6.28 -7.27
N LEU A 23 -8.00 5.73 -6.06
CA LEU A 23 -8.27 4.33 -5.77
C LEU A 23 -9.73 4.18 -5.31
N GLY A 24 -10.32 3.04 -5.66
CA GLY A 24 -11.63 2.64 -5.17
C GLY A 24 -11.55 1.87 -3.85
N THR A 25 -12.62 1.15 -3.53
CA THR A 25 -12.68 0.23 -2.39
C THR A 25 -11.59 -0.82 -2.50
N VAL A 26 -10.90 -1.06 -1.38
CA VAL A 26 -9.86 -2.09 -1.31
C VAL A 26 -10.49 -3.48 -1.18
N PRO A 27 -9.92 -4.53 -1.79
CA PRO A 27 -10.36 -5.91 -1.54
C PRO A 27 -10.22 -6.32 -0.08
N ASP A 28 -11.13 -7.17 0.40
CA ASP A 28 -11.14 -7.68 1.77
C ASP A 28 -9.78 -8.28 2.18
N GLY A 29 -9.38 -8.02 3.43
CA GLY A 29 -8.11 -8.51 3.99
C GLY A 29 -6.85 -7.82 3.47
N THR A 30 -6.99 -6.80 2.60
CA THR A 30 -5.85 -6.02 2.11
C THR A 30 -6.07 -4.53 2.34
N GLN A 31 -4.97 -3.76 2.38
CA GLN A 31 -5.01 -2.31 2.46
C GLN A 31 -3.99 -1.67 1.52
N TYR A 32 -4.35 -0.50 0.98
CA TYR A 32 -3.41 0.33 0.23
C TYR A 32 -2.43 1.01 1.16
N ALA A 33 -1.18 1.13 0.72
CA ALA A 33 -0.13 1.81 1.45
C ALA A 33 0.84 2.49 0.48
N VAL A 34 1.63 3.41 1.00
CA VAL A 34 2.82 3.92 0.34
C VAL A 34 4.04 3.36 1.07
N VAL A 35 4.93 2.71 0.32
CA VAL A 35 6.18 2.15 0.85
C VAL A 35 7.29 2.58 -0.10
N ALA A 36 8.35 3.19 0.42
CA ALA A 36 9.49 3.68 -0.38
C ALA A 36 9.09 4.50 -1.64
N GLY A 37 8.02 5.29 -1.56
CA GLY A 37 7.51 6.10 -2.68
C GLY A 37 6.65 5.35 -3.69
N GLU A 38 6.38 4.06 -3.49
CA GLU A 38 5.48 3.26 -4.31
C GLU A 38 4.13 3.11 -3.63
N LEU A 39 3.05 3.35 -4.37
CA LEU A 39 1.71 2.96 -3.96
C LEU A 39 1.56 1.45 -4.17
N VAL A 40 1.20 0.76 -3.10
CA VAL A 40 1.16 -0.69 -3.02
C VAL A 40 -0.13 -1.18 -2.37
N ARG A 41 -0.35 -2.50 -2.44
CA ARG A 41 -1.38 -3.20 -1.68
C ARG A 41 -0.75 -4.29 -0.83
N ILE A 42 -1.03 -4.28 0.47
CA ILE A 42 -0.46 -5.17 1.47
C ILE A 42 -1.58 -5.99 2.10
N ASP A 43 -1.29 -7.24 2.39
CA ASP A 43 -2.14 -8.16 3.14
C ASP A 43 -2.08 -7.82 4.65
N LEU A 44 -3.22 -7.62 5.27
CA LEU A 44 -3.31 -7.15 6.66
C LEU A 44 -2.95 -8.23 7.68
N ASP A 45 -3.08 -9.51 7.34
CA ASP A 45 -2.87 -10.60 8.28
C ASP A 45 -1.39 -10.92 8.49
N ASN A 46 -0.58 -10.70 7.44
CA ASN A 46 0.82 -11.13 7.42
C ASN A 46 1.79 -10.06 6.91
N GLY A 47 1.33 -8.86 6.54
CA GLY A 47 2.18 -7.77 6.05
C GLY A 47 2.82 -8.04 4.68
N VAL A 48 2.35 -9.06 3.94
CA VAL A 48 2.90 -9.43 2.65
C VAL A 48 2.44 -8.47 1.56
N LEU A 49 3.39 -7.98 0.78
CA LEU A 49 3.14 -7.19 -0.41
C LEU A 49 2.41 -8.03 -1.47
N ARG A 50 1.17 -7.65 -1.81
CA ARG A 50 0.35 -8.34 -2.81
C ARG A 50 0.43 -7.69 -4.19
N ALA A 51 0.67 -6.40 -4.26
CA ALA A 51 0.80 -5.68 -5.52
C ALA A 51 1.59 -4.39 -5.37
N ILE A 52 2.36 -4.05 -6.41
CA ILE A 52 2.91 -2.71 -6.64
C ILE A 52 2.06 -2.07 -7.72
N LEU A 53 1.48 -0.90 -7.45
CA LEU A 53 0.53 -0.25 -8.34
C LEU A 53 1.23 0.78 -9.23
N ARG A 54 1.97 1.71 -8.61
CA ARG A 54 2.73 2.77 -9.28
C ARG A 54 3.54 3.63 -8.29
N PRO A 55 4.54 4.37 -8.75
CA PRO A 55 5.18 5.44 -7.98
C PRO A 55 4.18 6.54 -7.60
N VAL A 56 4.42 7.18 -6.46
CA VAL A 56 3.76 8.41 -6.01
C VAL A 56 4.80 9.45 -5.64
N THR A 57 4.60 10.68 -6.11
CA THR A 57 5.55 11.78 -5.89
C THR A 57 5.36 12.47 -4.54
N ARG A 58 4.21 12.26 -3.89
CA ARG A 58 3.90 12.77 -2.54
C ARG A 58 2.78 11.95 -1.91
N LEU A 59 2.72 11.99 -0.58
CA LEU A 59 1.56 11.54 0.18
C LEU A 59 0.41 12.55 -0.01
N LEU A 60 -0.80 12.04 -0.17
CA LEU A 60 -1.99 12.85 -0.50
C LEU A 60 -3.02 12.89 0.62
N ASP A 61 -2.86 12.11 1.68
CA ASP A 61 -3.86 11.90 2.73
C ASP A 61 -3.43 12.41 4.11
#